data_AF-A0A662VI36-F1
#
_entry.id   AF-A0A662VI36-F1
#
_cell.length_a   1.000
_cell.length_b   1.000
_cell.length_c   1.000
_cell.angle_alpha   90.00
_cell.angle_beta   90.00
_cell.angle_gamma   90.00
#
_symmetry.space_group_name_H-M   'P 1'
#
loop_
_entity.id
_entity.type
_entity.pdbx_description
1 polymer ?
#
loop_
_entity_poly.entity_id
_entity_poly.type
_entity_poly.pdbx_seq_one_letter_code
_entity_poly.pdbx_strand_id
1 'polypeptide(L)'
;MDRETWNKIRRRELWRAGYKCEICGYRGKDLHCHEIWEYDDDRKVQKLVGYKILCERCHLAHHLGFATVSGRLEETVGWISKITGMKEGDVWRLVDKAFEEWEERSKYTWKIDYSYEPLLSNNRIVKKNSEKQRTLDEFV
;
A
#
# COMPACT_ATOMS: atom_id res chain seq x y z
N MET A 1 5.90 10.80 10.52
CA MET A 1 5.77 9.81 11.61
C MET A 1 7.17 9.36 11.99
N ASP A 2 7.49 9.36 13.29
CA ASP A 2 8.79 8.90 13.76
C ASP A 2 8.88 7.37 13.79
N ARG A 3 10.11 6.85 13.83
CA ARG A 3 10.39 5.41 13.78
C ARG A 3 9.84 4.65 14.99
N GLU A 4 9.79 5.28 16.17
CA GLU A 4 9.31 4.62 17.39
C GLU A 4 7.81 4.39 17.33
N THR A 5 7.05 5.41 16.93
CA THR A 5 5.60 5.31 16.70
C THR A 5 5.28 4.25 15.67
N TRP A 6 5.99 4.24 14.54
CA TRP A 6 5.81 3.20 13.52
C TRP A 6 6.10 1.79 14.05
N ASN A 7 7.17 1.62 14.84
CA ASN A 7 7.49 0.33 15.44
C ASN A 7 6.43 -0.14 16.45
N LYS A 8 5.74 0.78 17.15
CA LYS A 8 4.61 0.44 18.03
C LYS A 8 3.43 -0.06 17.21
N ILE A 9 3.02 0.68 16.17
CA ILE A 9 1.95 0.29 15.24
C ILE A 9 2.27 -1.08 14.63
N ARG A 10 3.45 -1.23 14.02
CA ARG A 10 3.86 -2.48 13.37
C ARG A 10 3.80 -3.68 14.32
N ARG A 11 4.28 -3.54 15.56
CA ARG A 11 4.23 -4.63 16.56
C ARG A 11 2.78 -4.98 16.93
N ARG A 12 1.93 -3.99 17.14
CA ARG A 12 0.49 -4.16 17.42
C ARG A 12 -0.18 -4.95 16.30
N GLU A 13 0.03 -4.55 15.05
CA GLU A 13 -0.62 -5.19 13.90
C GLU A 13 -0.07 -6.61 13.62
N LEU A 14 1.23 -6.85 13.81
CA LEU A 14 1.80 -8.20 13.72
C LEU A 14 1.18 -9.16 14.72
N TRP A 15 1.04 -8.70 15.97
CA TRP A 15 0.42 -9.49 17.02
C TRP A 15 -1.07 -9.75 16.71
N ARG A 16 -1.82 -8.71 16.29
CA ARG A 16 -3.22 -8.81 15.84
C ARG A 16 -3.40 -9.86 14.74
N ALA A 17 -2.53 -9.84 13.73
CA ALA A 17 -2.60 -10.78 12.61
C ALA A 17 -2.17 -12.20 12.99
N GLY A 18 -1.60 -12.43 14.18
CA GLY A 18 -1.03 -13.72 14.58
C GLY A 18 0.22 -14.08 13.79
N TYR A 19 1.03 -13.08 13.42
CA TYR A 19 2.28 -13.26 12.66
C TYR A 19 2.10 -14.07 11.37
N LYS A 20 1.02 -13.81 10.63
CA LYS A 20 0.75 -14.38 9.29
C LYS A 20 0.33 -13.30 8.31
N CYS A 21 0.61 -13.52 7.03
CA CYS A 21 0.04 -12.75 5.95
C CYS A 21 -1.49 -12.91 5.95
N GLU A 22 -2.21 -11.80 5.96
CA GLU A 22 -3.68 -11.76 6.00
C GLU A 22 -4.32 -11.96 4.61
N ILE A 23 -3.51 -12.10 3.56
CA ILE A 23 -3.97 -12.45 2.21
C ILE A 23 -3.75 -13.95 1.94
N CYS A 24 -2.49 -14.41 1.95
CA CYS A 24 -2.17 -15.79 1.56
C CYS A 24 -1.91 -16.76 2.72
N GLY A 25 -1.94 -16.28 3.97
CA GLY A 25 -1.69 -17.12 5.15
C GLY A 25 -0.21 -17.44 5.45
N TYR A 26 0.74 -16.96 4.63
CA TYR A 26 2.18 -17.19 4.83
C TYR A 26 2.65 -16.81 6.25
N ARG A 27 3.47 -17.69 6.85
CA ARG A 27 4.14 -17.47 8.15
C ARG A 27 5.65 -17.45 7.91
N GLY A 28 6.31 -16.37 8.27
CA GLY A 28 7.75 -16.20 8.10
C GLY A 28 8.25 -14.87 8.64
N LYS A 29 9.54 -14.60 8.45
CA LYS A 29 10.21 -13.42 9.05
C LYS A 29 9.88 -12.12 8.31
N ASP A 30 9.57 -12.20 7.02
CA ASP A 30 9.41 -11.04 6.12
C ASP A 30 7.96 -10.59 6.00
N LEU A 31 7.39 -10.20 7.15
CA LEU A 31 6.07 -9.62 7.24
C LEU A 31 6.13 -8.09 7.33
N HIS A 32 5.36 -7.44 6.48
CA HIS A 32 5.22 -6.00 6.35
C HIS A 32 3.87 -5.54 6.87
N CYS A 33 3.84 -4.38 7.53
CA CYS A 33 2.62 -3.70 7.91
C CYS A 33 2.27 -2.69 6.81
N HIS A 34 1.19 -2.95 6.09
CA HIS A 34 0.68 -2.15 5.00
C HIS A 34 -0.49 -1.28 5.46
N GLU A 35 -0.45 0.02 5.19
CA GLU A 35 -1.54 0.95 5.46
C GLU A 35 -2.71 0.71 4.48
N ILE A 36 -3.95 0.75 4.97
CA ILE A 36 -5.16 0.66 4.15
C ILE A 36 -5.80 2.04 4.08
N TRP A 37 -6.08 2.49 2.87
CA TRP A 37 -6.55 3.85 2.58
C TRP A 37 -7.91 3.84 1.89
N GLU A 38 -8.80 4.74 2.30
CA GLU A 38 -9.98 5.15 1.56
C GLU A 38 -9.76 6.52 0.93
N TYR A 39 -10.35 6.76 -0.24
CA TYR A 39 -10.22 8.00 -1.00
C TYR A 39 -11.60 8.62 -1.21
N ASP A 40 -11.79 9.83 -0.68
CA ASP A 40 -12.92 10.72 -1.01
C ASP A 40 -12.44 11.64 -2.14
N ASP A 41 -12.70 11.24 -3.39
CA ASP A 41 -12.27 11.95 -4.59
C ASP A 41 -12.93 13.34 -4.72
N ASP A 42 -14.11 13.58 -4.15
CA ASP A 42 -14.77 14.88 -4.22
C ASP A 42 -14.13 15.89 -3.26
N ARG A 43 -13.88 15.46 -2.01
CA ARG A 43 -13.27 16.30 -0.98
C ARG A 43 -11.74 16.29 -1.01
N LYS A 44 -11.15 15.45 -1.86
CA LYS A 44 -9.71 15.15 -1.95
C LYS A 44 -9.13 14.78 -0.57
N VAL A 45 -9.79 13.83 0.10
CA VAL A 45 -9.34 13.28 1.39
C VAL A 45 -8.87 11.84 1.22
N GLN A 46 -7.63 11.58 1.60
CA GLN A 46 -7.05 10.25 1.72
C GLN A 46 -7.09 9.87 3.20
N LYS A 47 -7.93 8.90 3.57
CA LYS A 47 -8.18 8.53 4.96
C LYS A 47 -7.57 7.16 5.27
N LEU A 48 -6.73 7.11 6.30
CA LEU A 48 -6.26 5.86 6.85
C LEU A 48 -7.45 5.16 7.51
N VAL A 49 -7.70 3.90 7.16
CA VAL A 49 -8.82 3.12 7.72
C VAL A 49 -8.40 1.79 8.33
N GLY A 50 -7.12 1.47 8.26
CA GLY A 50 -6.64 0.19 8.77
C GLY A 50 -5.20 -0.11 8.41
N TYR A 51 -4.81 -1.30 8.85
CA TYR A 51 -3.54 -1.92 8.51
C TYR A 51 -3.75 -3.38 8.14
N LYS A 52 -2.89 -3.89 7.26
CA LYS A 52 -2.82 -5.30 6.88
C LYS A 52 -1.40 -5.82 7.00
N ILE A 53 -1.23 -7.00 7.57
CA ILE A 53 0.05 -7.71 7.61
C ILE A 53 0.18 -8.58 6.37
N LEU A 54 1.25 -8.34 5.61
CA LEU A 54 1.48 -8.97 4.31
C LEU A 54 2.87 -9.58 4.23
N CYS A 55 3.00 -10.73 3.56
CA CYS A 55 4.30 -11.22 3.11
C CYS A 55 4.81 -10.38 1.93
N GLU A 56 6.10 -10.46 1.62
CA GLU A 56 6.73 -9.69 0.53
C GLU A 56 5.93 -9.73 -0.79
N ARG A 57 5.55 -10.92 -1.26
CA ARG A 57 4.83 -11.10 -2.53
C ARG A 57 3.45 -10.45 -2.53
N CYS A 58 2.71 -10.60 -1.42
CA CYS A 58 1.41 -9.94 -1.29
C CYS A 58 1.56 -8.43 -1.09
N HIS A 59 2.62 -7.98 -0.43
CA HIS A 59 2.90 -6.57 -0.26
C HIS A 59 3.25 -5.92 -1.61
N LEU A 60 4.04 -6.58 -2.45
CA LEU A 60 4.38 -6.12 -3.80
C LEU A 60 3.15 -5.96 -4.70
N ALA A 61 2.12 -6.81 -4.53
CA ALA A 61 0.85 -6.68 -5.24
C ALA A 61 0.08 -5.37 -4.96
N HIS A 62 0.38 -4.68 -3.85
CA HIS A 62 -0.14 -3.34 -3.56
C HIS A 62 0.78 -2.21 -4.06
N HIS A 63 2.00 -2.53 -4.51
CA HIS A 63 3.00 -1.57 -5.01
C HIS A 63 3.29 -1.81 -6.49
N LEU A 64 2.24 -1.85 -7.32
CA LEU A 64 2.35 -2.17 -8.75
C LEU A 64 3.33 -1.27 -9.51
N GLY A 65 3.35 0.04 -9.22
CA GLY A 65 4.33 0.96 -9.82
C GLY A 65 5.78 0.59 -9.49
N PHE A 66 6.05 0.14 -8.25
CA PHE A 66 7.37 -0.37 -7.88
C PHE A 66 7.66 -1.73 -8.56
N ALA A 67 6.67 -2.61 -8.64
CA ALA A 67 6.79 -3.88 -9.34
C ALA A 67 7.16 -3.67 -10.83
N THR A 68 6.60 -2.65 -11.47
CA THR A 68 6.94 -2.27 -12.86
C THR A 68 8.40 -1.85 -12.99
N VAL A 69 8.85 -0.85 -12.23
CA VAL A 69 10.22 -0.33 -12.37
C VAL A 69 11.30 -1.30 -11.90
N SER A 70 10.94 -2.28 -11.08
CA SER A 70 11.83 -3.36 -10.64
C SER A 70 11.82 -4.60 -11.55
N GLY A 71 11.01 -4.60 -12.64
CA GLY A 71 10.90 -5.74 -13.55
C GLY A 71 10.17 -6.95 -12.97
N ARG A 72 9.38 -6.77 -11.91
CA ARG A 72 8.67 -7.82 -11.16
C ARG A 72 7.16 -7.81 -11.38
N LEU A 73 6.66 -7.05 -12.36
CA LEU A 73 5.22 -6.92 -12.59
C LEU A 73 4.58 -8.25 -13.03
N GLU A 74 5.19 -8.96 -13.98
CA GLU A 74 4.70 -10.26 -14.44
C GLU A 74 4.67 -11.30 -13.30
N GLU A 75 5.75 -11.36 -12.49
CA GLU A 75 5.81 -12.21 -11.28
C GLU A 75 4.65 -11.89 -10.33
N THR A 76 4.36 -10.60 -10.15
CA THR A 76 3.30 -10.10 -9.27
C THR A 76 1.92 -10.49 -9.80
N VAL A 77 1.68 -10.36 -11.11
CA VAL A 77 0.42 -10.78 -11.76
C VAL A 77 0.21 -12.28 -11.61
N GLY A 78 1.23 -13.09 -11.89
CA GLY A 78 1.17 -14.54 -11.71
C GLY A 78 0.91 -14.93 -10.25
N TRP A 79 1.47 -14.18 -9.29
CA TRP A 79 1.17 -14.37 -7.87
C TRP A 79 -0.28 -14.04 -7.53
N ILE A 80 -0.81 -12.89 -7.97
CA ILE A 80 -2.21 -12.50 -7.74
C ILE A 80 -3.15 -13.55 -8.31
N SER A 81 -2.95 -13.91 -9.58
CA SER A 81 -3.67 -14.99 -10.27
C SER A 81 -3.71 -16.27 -9.44
N LYS A 82 -2.55 -16.72 -8.94
CA LYS A 82 -2.44 -17.92 -8.11
C LYS A 82 -3.25 -17.84 -6.80
N ILE A 83 -3.19 -16.71 -6.09
CA ILE A 83 -3.83 -16.60 -4.76
C ILE A 83 -5.33 -16.31 -4.84
N THR A 84 -5.81 -15.70 -5.94
CA THR A 84 -7.23 -15.39 -6.13
C THR A 84 -7.95 -16.44 -6.99
N GLY A 85 -7.22 -17.23 -7.79
CA GLY A 85 -7.78 -18.12 -8.80
C GLY A 85 -8.27 -17.40 -10.06
N MET A 86 -8.02 -16.09 -10.18
CA MET A 86 -8.35 -15.32 -11.38
C MET A 86 -7.47 -15.71 -12.55
N LYS A 87 -7.99 -15.61 -13.79
CA LYS A 87 -7.14 -15.74 -14.97
C LYS A 87 -6.19 -14.55 -15.05
N GLU A 88 -4.97 -14.75 -15.51
CA GLU A 88 -3.99 -13.66 -15.62
C GLU A 88 -4.49 -12.49 -16.46
N GLY A 89 -5.24 -12.75 -17.54
CA GLY A 89 -5.85 -11.68 -18.34
C GLY A 89 -6.85 -10.82 -17.56
N ASP A 90 -7.58 -11.38 -16.57
CA ASP A 90 -8.43 -10.60 -15.67
C ASP A 90 -7.58 -9.77 -14.68
N VAL A 91 -6.47 -10.33 -14.20
CA VAL A 91 -5.54 -9.63 -13.31
C VAL A 91 -4.87 -8.46 -14.03
N TRP A 92 -4.44 -8.64 -15.27
CA TRP A 92 -3.90 -7.54 -16.09
C TRP A 92 -4.90 -6.39 -16.24
N ARG A 93 -6.18 -6.68 -16.48
CA ARG A 93 -7.23 -5.64 -16.50
C ARG A 93 -7.35 -4.90 -15.17
N LEU A 94 -7.16 -5.57 -14.03
CA LEU A 94 -7.12 -4.91 -12.73
C LEU A 94 -5.88 -4.02 -12.57
N VAL A 95 -4.73 -4.47 -13.07
CA VAL A 95 -3.48 -3.70 -13.07
C VAL A 95 -3.64 -2.43 -13.90
N ASP A 96 -4.18 -2.53 -15.12
CA ASP A 96 -4.43 -1.39 -16.00
C ASP A 96 -5.35 -0.37 -15.31
N LYS A 97 -6.48 -0.83 -14.78
CA LYS A 97 -7.41 0.01 -14.03
C LYS A 97 -6.75 0.69 -12.81
N ALA A 98 -5.89 -0.04 -12.08
CA ALA A 98 -5.18 0.53 -10.94
C ALA A 98 -4.20 1.64 -11.36
N PHE A 99 -3.56 1.50 -12.51
CA PHE A 99 -2.70 2.56 -13.07
C PHE A 99 -3.51 3.77 -13.55
N GLU A 100 -4.66 3.56 -14.20
CA GLU A 100 -5.58 4.65 -14.58
C GLU A 100 -6.06 5.44 -13.35
N GLU A 101 -6.49 4.74 -12.30
CA GLU A 101 -6.90 5.36 -11.03
C GLU A 101 -5.74 6.13 -10.38
N TRP A 102 -4.53 5.56 -10.39
CA TRP A 102 -3.34 6.21 -9.86
C TRP A 102 -2.97 7.47 -10.65
N GLU A 103 -3.01 7.41 -11.98
CA GLU A 103 -2.70 8.54 -12.85
C GLU A 103 -3.67 9.70 -12.61
N GLU A 104 -4.97 9.42 -12.54
CA GLU A 104 -5.98 10.43 -12.28
C GLU A 104 -5.81 11.05 -10.87
N ARG A 105 -5.69 10.23 -9.83
CA ARG A 105 -5.58 10.72 -8.45
C ARG A 105 -4.29 11.49 -8.21
N SER A 106 -3.23 11.18 -8.94
CA SER A 106 -1.93 11.86 -8.84
C SER A 106 -1.94 13.30 -9.36
N LYS A 107 -3.01 13.73 -10.05
CA LYS A 107 -3.20 15.12 -10.51
C LYS A 107 -3.59 16.08 -9.39
N TYR A 108 -3.98 15.57 -8.23
CA TYR A 108 -4.54 16.36 -7.13
C TYR A 108 -3.66 16.37 -5.89
N THR A 109 -3.78 17.43 -5.10
CA THR A 109 -3.24 17.49 -3.75
C THR A 109 -4.28 16.95 -2.76
N TRP A 110 -3.86 16.04 -1.90
CA TRP A 110 -4.74 15.34 -0.97
C TRP A 110 -4.55 15.82 0.47
N LYS A 111 -5.67 15.94 1.20
CA LYS A 111 -5.67 16.05 2.66
C LYS A 111 -5.56 14.64 3.23
N ILE A 112 -4.58 14.41 4.10
CA ILE A 112 -4.42 13.10 4.74
C ILE A 112 -5.11 13.11 6.11
N ASP A 113 -6.03 12.16 6.29
CA ASP A 113 -6.74 11.92 7.54
C ASP A 113 -6.18 10.66 8.22
N TYR A 114 -5.46 10.86 9.32
CA TYR A 114 -4.90 9.81 10.18
C TYR A 114 -5.77 9.53 11.42
N SER A 115 -7.01 10.03 11.48
CA SER A 115 -7.88 9.92 12.66
C SER A 115 -8.14 8.47 13.12
N TYR A 116 -7.96 7.49 12.23
CA TYR A 116 -8.02 6.08 12.57
C TYR A 116 -6.91 5.63 13.54
N GLU A 117 -5.71 6.22 13.49
CA GLU A 117 -4.57 5.78 14.28
C GLU A 117 -4.43 6.59 15.57
N PRO A 118 -4.72 6.01 16.76
CA PRO A 118 -4.66 6.74 18.02
C PRO A 118 -3.26 7.23 18.38
N LEU A 119 -2.21 6.58 17.88
CA LEU A 119 -0.83 7.04 18.09
C LEU A 119 -0.47 8.26 17.21
N LEU A 120 -1.33 8.64 16.26
CA LEU A 120 -1.14 9.79 15.36
C LEU A 120 -2.21 10.87 15.54
N SER A 121 -3.27 10.62 16.32
CA SER A 121 -4.47 11.46 16.40
C SER A 121 -4.26 12.89 16.94
N ASN A 122 -3.05 13.22 17.41
CA ASN A 122 -2.66 14.57 17.85
C ASN A 122 -2.05 15.45 16.74
N ASN A 123 -1.79 14.93 15.53
CA ASN A 123 -1.23 15.70 14.40
C ASN A 123 -2.26 15.82 13.27
N ARG A 124 -3.19 16.76 13.43
CA ARG A 124 -4.31 16.95 12.50
C ARG A 124 -3.86 17.63 11.21
N ILE A 125 -4.02 16.90 10.11
CA ILE A 125 -4.03 17.36 8.71
C ILE A 125 -2.67 17.89 8.23
N VAL A 126 -1.85 17.00 7.69
CA VAL A 126 -0.67 17.39 6.91
C VAL A 126 -1.09 17.50 5.44
N LYS A 127 -0.86 18.67 4.82
CA LYS A 127 -0.95 18.80 3.35
C LYS A 127 0.24 18.07 2.76
N LYS A 128 0.00 16.99 2.01
CA LYS A 128 1.06 16.38 1.20
C LYS A 128 1.04 17.06 -0.16
N ASN A 129 2.03 17.92 -0.43
CA ASN A 129 2.34 18.25 -1.82
C ASN A 129 2.64 16.93 -2.54
N SER A 130 2.12 16.76 -3.76
CA SER A 130 2.52 15.69 -4.66
C SER A 130 3.99 15.89 -5.06
N GLU A 131 4.92 15.73 -4.12
CA GLU A 131 6.28 15.36 -4.47
C GLU A 131 6.15 13.98 -5.08
N LYS A 132 6.30 13.95 -6.42
CA LYS A 132 6.53 12.74 -7.20
C LYS A 132 7.39 11.81 -6.36
N GLN A 133 6.92 10.58 -6.16
CA GLN A 133 7.75 9.49 -5.68
C GLN A 133 9.10 9.64 -6.40
N ARG A 134 10.18 9.96 -5.67
CA ARG A 134 11.50 10.23 -6.24
C ARG A 134 11.80 9.13 -7.26
N THR A 135 11.88 9.50 -8.53
CA THR A 135 12.39 8.60 -9.56
C THR A 135 13.86 8.37 -9.25
N LEU A 136 14.35 7.17 -9.54
CA LEU A 136 15.75 6.76 -9.32
C LEU A 136 16.73 7.47 -10.29
N ASP A 137 16.39 8.67 -10.79
CA ASP A 137 17.19 9.41 -11.76
C ASP A 137 18.17 10.38 -11.11
N GLU A 138 18.31 10.37 -9.77
CA GLU A 138 19.31 11.18 -9.03
C GLU A 138 20.55 10.37 -8.60
N PHE A 139 20.77 9.17 -9.14
CA PHE A 139 21.98 8.36 -8.88
C PHE A 139 22.58 7.71 -10.14
N VAL A 140 22.49 8.39 -11.29
CA VAL A 140 23.38 8.13 -12.44
C VAL A 140 24.22 9.36 -12.70
#